data_AF-A0A6J5TEG5-F1
#
_entry.id   AF-A0A6J5TEG5-F1
#
_cell.length_a   1.000
_cell.length_b   1.000
_cell.length_c   1.000
_cell.angle_alpha   90.00
_cell.angle_beta   90.00
_cell.angle_gamma   90.00
#
_symmetry.space_group_name_H-M   'P 1'
#
loop_
_entity.id
_entity.type
_entity.pdbx_description
1 polymer ?
#
loop_
_entity_poly.entity_id
_entity_poly.type
_entity_poly.pdbx_seq_one_letter_code
_entity_poly.pdbx_strand_id
1 'polypeptide(L)'
;MAAVDDLVPGLTSSLAISEYESVEVVGLEDLGNLKAERFLLVGKLLTSKAFHKEALFGTLKRIWHTREEFTAVPLNDPKRFLFSFKSDFDRKKVMRGSLWTFDRALLLLTSTDGEVDPMSVSVDS
;
A
#
# COMPACT_ATOMS: atom_id res chain seq x y z
N MET A 1 -4.27 -9.34 -46.31
CA MET A 1 -4.43 -10.50 -45.41
C MET A 1 -3.21 -10.55 -44.51
N ALA A 2 -3.41 -10.20 -43.22
CA ALA A 2 -2.54 -10.37 -42.03
C ALA A 2 -1.03 -10.00 -42.14
N ALA A 3 -0.37 -9.34 -41.18
CA ALA A 3 -0.68 -9.08 -39.78
C ALA A 3 0.03 -7.80 -39.32
N VAL A 4 -0.63 -7.14 -38.38
CA VAL A 4 -0.20 -5.99 -37.58
C VAL A 4 0.68 -6.46 -36.42
N ASP A 5 1.84 -5.84 -36.22
CA ASP A 5 2.72 -5.92 -35.04
C ASP A 5 3.83 -4.88 -35.33
N ASP A 6 3.73 -3.56 -35.13
CA ASP A 6 3.15 -2.68 -34.12
C ASP A 6 3.60 -2.92 -32.67
N LEU A 7 4.53 -2.06 -32.23
CA LEU A 7 4.70 -1.51 -30.87
C LEU A 7 4.76 -2.57 -29.73
N VAL A 8 5.89 -2.82 -29.04
CA VAL A 8 6.60 -1.91 -28.12
C VAL A 8 7.91 -2.59 -27.65
N PRO A 9 9.10 -2.11 -28.05
CA PRO A 9 10.34 -2.46 -27.35
C PRO A 9 10.70 -1.31 -26.39
N GLY A 10 10.04 -1.22 -25.23
CA GLY A 10 10.23 -0.04 -24.39
C GLY A 10 9.82 -0.11 -22.92
N LEU A 11 9.53 -1.28 -22.36
CA LEU A 11 8.98 -1.35 -20.98
C LEU A 11 9.70 -2.32 -20.03
N THR A 12 10.82 -2.94 -20.41
CA THR A 12 11.43 -3.99 -19.56
C THR A 12 12.79 -3.63 -18.94
N SER A 13 13.29 -2.40 -19.08
CA SER A 13 14.67 -2.08 -18.67
C SER A 13 14.83 -0.95 -17.64
N SER A 14 13.78 -0.56 -16.90
CA SER A 14 14.01 0.34 -15.77
C SER A 14 13.08 0.11 -14.59
N LEU A 15 13.03 -1.14 -14.12
CA LEU A 15 12.89 -1.39 -12.68
C LEU A 15 14.31 -1.51 -12.13
N ALA A 16 15.07 -0.41 -12.17
CA ALA A 16 16.29 -0.29 -11.40
C ALA A 16 15.88 -0.39 -9.93
N ILE A 17 16.21 -1.52 -9.32
CA ILE A 17 16.13 -1.69 -7.88
C ILE A 17 17.25 -0.83 -7.31
N SER A 18 16.96 0.44 -7.05
CA SER A 18 17.80 1.23 -6.15
C SER A 18 17.48 0.77 -4.73
N GLU A 19 18.45 0.11 -4.14
CA GLU A 19 18.47 -0.30 -2.75
C GLU A 19 18.42 0.90 -1.80
N TYR A 20 17.85 0.63 -0.62
CA TYR A 20 17.81 1.44 0.59
C TYR A 20 16.87 2.65 0.58
N GLU A 21 15.59 2.36 0.85
CA GLU A 21 14.71 3.31 1.52
C GLU A 21 14.18 2.64 2.78
N SER A 22 14.69 3.07 3.93
CA SER A 22 14.39 2.51 5.25
C SER A 22 12.88 2.47 5.47
N VAL A 23 12.36 1.28 5.73
CA VAL A 23 10.97 1.11 6.14
C VAL A 23 10.91 1.37 7.65
N GLU A 24 10.37 2.51 8.06
CA GLU A 24 10.01 2.72 9.46
C GLU A 24 8.77 1.87 9.79
N VAL A 25 9.01 0.60 10.15
CA VAL A 25 7.98 -0.27 10.72
C VAL A 25 7.79 0.16 12.17
N VAL A 26 6.82 1.05 12.38
CA VAL A 26 6.49 1.52 13.74
C VAL A 26 5.68 0.43 14.46
N GLY A 27 5.95 0.24 15.75
CA GLY A 27 5.24 -0.74 16.59
C GLY A 27 3.75 -0.43 16.74
N LEU A 28 2.96 -1.45 17.06
CA LEU A 28 1.50 -1.34 17.25
C LEU A 28 1.11 -0.32 18.35
N GLU A 29 2.02 -0.09 19.30
CA GLU A 29 1.88 0.84 20.43
C GLU A 29 1.79 2.31 20.00
N ASP A 30 2.37 2.67 18.85
CA ASP A 30 2.36 4.03 18.31
C ASP A 30 1.14 4.37 17.46
N LEU A 31 0.19 3.44 17.26
CA LEU A 31 -1.03 3.69 16.51
C LEU A 31 -1.83 4.88 17.08
N GLY A 32 -1.78 5.07 18.41
CA GLY A 32 -2.43 6.19 19.09
C GLY A 32 -1.87 7.55 18.67
N ASN A 33 -0.55 7.65 18.46
CA ASN A 33 0.11 8.87 18.01
C ASN A 33 -0.12 9.15 16.52
N LEU A 34 -0.40 8.11 15.72
CA LEU A 34 -0.68 8.25 14.28
C LEU A 34 -2.08 8.81 13.99
N LYS A 35 -3.02 8.78 14.95
CA LYS A 35 -4.42 9.18 14.74
C LYS A 35 -4.67 10.69 14.76
N ALA A 36 -3.83 11.48 15.44
CA ALA A 36 -4.16 12.88 15.72
C ALA A 36 -3.95 13.84 14.53
N GLU A 37 -3.05 13.51 13.59
CA GLU A 37 -2.62 14.46 12.54
C GLU A 37 -2.31 13.80 11.18
N ARG A 38 -2.70 12.54 10.97
CA ARG A 38 -2.37 11.82 9.73
C ARG A 38 -3.60 11.23 9.06
N PHE A 39 -3.53 11.15 7.73
CA PHE A 39 -4.57 10.57 6.89
C PHE A 39 -4.37 9.06 6.82
N LEU A 40 -5.31 8.29 7.36
CA LEU A 40 -5.16 6.85 7.54
C LEU A 40 -5.86 6.02 6.45
N LEU A 41 -5.25 4.89 6.12
CA LEU A 41 -5.80 3.86 5.25
C LEU A 41 -5.55 2.47 5.85
N VAL A 42 -6.60 1.68 5.98
CA VAL A 42 -6.48 0.26 6.32
C VAL A 42 -6.40 -0.53 5.02
N GLY A 43 -5.37 -1.35 4.87
CA GLY A 43 -5.24 -2.28 3.77
C GLY A 43 -5.35 -3.73 4.20
N LYS A 44 -5.91 -4.58 3.34
CA LYS A 44 -5.93 -6.04 3.51
C LYS A 44 -5.53 -6.75 2.24
N LEU A 45 -4.51 -7.60 2.33
CA LEU A 45 -4.05 -8.42 1.21
C LEU A 45 -4.83 -9.74 1.16
N LEU A 46 -5.58 -9.95 0.08
CA LEU A 46 -6.36 -11.16 -0.15
C LEU A 46 -5.50 -12.28 -0.72
N THR A 47 -4.73 -12.91 0.17
CA THR A 47 -3.90 -14.06 -0.16
C THR A 47 -4.07 -15.19 0.85
N SER A 48 -3.94 -16.43 0.41
CA SER A 48 -3.84 -17.61 1.28
C SER A 48 -2.39 -18.00 1.56
N LYS A 49 -1.42 -17.39 0.86
CA LYS A 49 0.01 -17.68 1.00
C LYS A 49 0.65 -16.73 2.02
N ALA A 50 1.70 -17.21 2.68
CA ALA A 50 2.61 -16.32 3.39
C ALA A 50 3.33 -15.40 2.39
N PHE A 51 3.63 -14.18 2.80
CA PHE A 51 4.31 -13.19 1.97
C PHE A 51 5.22 -12.32 2.83
N HIS A 52 6.23 -11.73 2.18
CA HIS A 52 7.17 -10.84 2.85
C HIS A 52 6.57 -9.43 2.92
N LYS A 53 6.32 -8.95 4.15
CA LYS A 53 5.72 -7.63 4.40
C LYS A 53 6.61 -6.50 3.86
N GLU A 54 7.92 -6.63 4.02
CA GLU A 54 8.89 -5.66 3.48
C GLU A 54 8.82 -5.56 1.95
N ALA A 55 8.69 -6.70 1.26
CA ALA A 55 8.53 -6.73 -0.19
C ALA A 55 7.20 -6.08 -0.64
N LEU A 56 6.11 -6.33 0.11
CA LEU A 56 4.84 -5.64 -0.12
C LEU A 56 5.01 -4.13 0.03
N PHE A 57 5.54 -3.65 1.15
CA PHE A 57 5.69 -2.21 1.41
C PHE A 57 6.63 -1.54 0.42
N GLY A 58 7.76 -2.16 0.09
CA GLY A 58 8.68 -1.65 -0.94
C GLY A 58 8.02 -1.53 -2.30
N THR A 59 7.14 -2.48 -2.66
CA THR A 59 6.36 -2.40 -3.89
C THR A 59 5.34 -1.26 -3.83
N LEU A 60 4.58 -1.15 -2.73
CA LEU A 60 3.58 -0.10 -2.56
C LEU A 60 4.20 1.31 -2.61
N LYS A 61 5.34 1.52 -1.95
CA LYS A 61 6.11 2.77 -2.03
C LYS A 61 6.46 3.13 -3.48
N ARG A 62 6.90 2.14 -4.26
CA ARG A 62 7.27 2.34 -5.66
C ARG A 62 6.06 2.68 -6.55
N ILE A 63 4.92 2.01 -6.38
CA ILE A 63 3.78 2.13 -7.30
C ILE A 63 2.80 3.25 -6.93
N TRP A 64 2.72 3.64 -5.64
CA TRP A 64 1.80 4.68 -5.19
C TRP A 64 2.28 6.09 -5.57
N HIS A 65 3.59 6.26 -5.80
CA HIS A 65 4.19 7.54 -6.20
C HIS A 65 3.64 8.71 -5.36
N THR A 66 3.70 8.56 -4.04
CA THR A 66 3.28 9.60 -3.09
C THR A 66 4.28 10.75 -3.13
N ARG A 67 3.80 11.96 -2.88
CA ARG A 67 4.68 13.15 -2.80
C ARG A 67 5.49 13.15 -1.51
N GLU A 68 4.85 12.71 -0.43
CA GLU A 68 5.48 12.51 0.86
C GLU A 68 5.56 11.03 1.20
N GLU A 69 6.58 10.65 1.97
CA GLU A 69 6.69 9.30 2.50
C GLU A 69 5.50 8.98 3.42
N PHE A 70 4.99 7.76 3.30
CA PHE A 70 3.98 7.21 4.19
C PHE A 70 4.58 6.15 5.10
N THR A 71 4.01 6.02 6.29
CA THR A 71 4.36 4.95 7.24
C THR A 71 3.42 3.77 7.04
N ALA A 72 3.94 2.55 7.05
CA ALA A 72 3.14 1.32 6.99
C ALA A 72 3.38 0.47 8.24
N VAL A 73 2.30 0.11 8.93
CA VAL A 73 2.33 -0.65 10.17
C VAL A 73 1.53 -1.94 9.99
N PRO A 74 2.13 -3.13 10.21
CA PRO A 74 1.37 -4.37 10.26
C PRO A 74 0.45 -4.39 11.48
N LEU A 75 -0.80 -4.80 11.28
CA LEU A 75 -1.76 -5.01 12.37
C LEU A 75 -1.63 -6.44 12.92
N ASN A 76 -2.42 -6.77 13.95
CA ASN A 76 -2.46 -8.11 14.54
C ASN A 76 -2.78 -9.21 13.51
N ASP A 77 -3.63 -8.92 12.53
CA ASP A 77 -3.86 -9.83 11.41
C ASP A 77 -2.69 -9.72 10.41
N PRO A 78 -2.03 -10.83 10.05
CA PRO A 78 -0.83 -10.80 9.21
C PRO A 78 -1.07 -10.28 7.79
N LYS A 79 -2.33 -10.20 7.35
CA LYS A 79 -2.74 -9.71 6.03
C LYS A 79 -3.28 -8.28 6.10
N ARG A 80 -3.42 -7.69 7.29
CA ARG A 80 -3.91 -6.32 7.47
C ARG A 80 -2.80 -5.35 7.82
N PHE A 81 -2.94 -4.13 7.31
CA PHE A 81 -1.94 -3.08 7.39
C PHE A 81 -2.62 -1.75 7.63
N LEU A 82 -1.97 -0.89 8.40
CA LEU A 82 -2.34 0.51 8.52
C LEU A 82 -1.31 1.35 7.79
N PHE A 83 -1.76 2.19 6.87
CA PHE A 83 -0.97 3.16 6.16
C PHE A 83 -1.31 4.54 6.68
N SER A 84 -0.28 5.34 6.97
CA SER A 84 -0.41 6.66 7.54
C SER A 84 0.28 7.67 6.63
N PHE A 85 -0.51 8.58 6.07
CA PHE A 85 -0.07 9.59 5.12
C PHE A 85 -0.04 10.96 5.77
N LYS A 86 0.97 11.76 5.43
CA LYS A 86 1.05 13.18 5.82
C LYS A 86 0.10 14.05 4.98
N SER A 87 -0.15 13.64 3.72
CA SER A 87 -0.99 14.37 2.78
C SER A 87 -2.29 13.63 2.45
N ASP A 88 -3.43 14.32 2.60
CA ASP A 88 -4.74 13.84 2.14
C ASP A 88 -4.75 13.60 0.62
N PHE A 89 -3.99 14.42 -0.12
CA PHE A 89 -3.89 14.30 -1.56
C PHE A 89 -3.31 12.94 -1.97
N ASP A 90 -2.21 12.53 -1.32
CA ASP A 90 -1.58 11.23 -1.55
C ASP A 90 -2.51 10.09 -1.13
N ARG A 91 -3.15 10.19 0.05
CA ARG A 91 -4.18 9.21 0.49
C ARG A 91 -5.27 9.03 -0.56
N LYS A 92 -5.87 10.13 -1.04
CA LYS A 92 -6.96 10.11 -2.02
C LYS A 92 -6.48 9.62 -3.38
N LYS A 93 -5.24 9.94 -3.79
CA LYS A 93 -4.64 9.43 -5.03
C LYS A 93 -4.48 7.92 -4.96
N VAL A 94 -3.96 7.39 -3.86
CA VAL A 94 -3.83 5.95 -3.64
C VAL A 94 -5.19 5.26 -3.64
N MET A 95 -6.20 5.84 -2.97
CA MET A 95 -7.56 5.29 -2.97
C MET A 95 -8.27 5.31 -4.32
N ARG A 96 -7.96 6.30 -5.17
CA ARG A 96 -8.52 6.38 -6.53
C ARG A 96 -7.75 5.53 -7.54
N GLY A 97 -6.52 5.15 -7.21
CA GLY A 97 -5.78 4.18 -8.01
C GLY A 97 -6.59 2.89 -8.07
N SER A 98 -6.72 2.32 -9.26
CA SER A 98 -7.41 1.06 -9.50
C SER A 98 -6.89 -0.07 -8.58
N LEU A 99 -7.57 -1.22 -8.59
CA LEU A 99 -7.25 -2.42 -7.79
C LEU A 99 -5.73 -2.66 -7.64
N TRP A 100 -5.19 -2.36 -6.46
CA TRP A 100 -3.77 -2.59 -6.17
C TRP A 100 -3.53 -4.08 -6.04
N THR A 101 -2.49 -4.59 -6.71
CA THR A 101 -2.12 -6.00 -6.66
C THR A 101 -0.68 -6.18 -6.21
N PHE A 102 -0.43 -7.19 -5.40
CA PHE A 102 0.90 -7.66 -5.03
C PHE A 102 0.96 -9.17 -5.15
N ASP A 103 1.94 -9.70 -5.88
CA ASP A 103 2.12 -11.15 -6.10
C ASP A 103 0.82 -11.87 -6.53
N ARG A 104 0.08 -11.28 -7.48
CA ARG A 104 -1.24 -11.75 -7.97
C ARG A 104 -2.36 -11.77 -6.92
N ALA A 105 -2.13 -11.24 -5.72
CA ALA A 105 -3.15 -11.03 -4.70
C ALA A 105 -3.64 -9.58 -4.73
N LEU A 106 -4.93 -9.38 -4.45
CA LEU A 106 -5.54 -8.05 -4.39
C LEU A 106 -5.31 -7.42 -3.02
N LEU A 107 -4.92 -6.15 -3.02
CA LEU A 107 -4.84 -5.31 -1.82
C LEU A 107 -6.09 -4.41 -1.80
N LEU A 108 -7.00 -4.72 -0.88
CA LEU A 108 -8.15 -3.86 -0.60
C LEU A 108 -7.69 -2.72 0.31
N LEU A 109 -8.22 -1.53 0.08
CA LEU A 109 -7.93 -0.32 0.86
C LEU A 109 -9.24 0.33 1.29
N THR A 110 -9.31 0.72 2.55
CA THR A 110 -10.44 1.45 3.15
C THR A 110 -9.92 2.64 3.94
N SER A 111 -10.47 3.83 3.70
CA SER A 111 -10.14 5.03 4.47
C SER A 111 -10.76 4.91 5.86
N THR A 112 -9.99 5.28 6.88
CA THR A 112 -10.49 5.41 8.23
C THR A 112 -10.16 6.80 8.74
N ASP A 113 -11.12 7.42 9.42
CA ASP A 113 -10.97 8.74 10.05
C ASP A 113 -10.28 8.64 11.42
N GLY A 114 -9.73 7.47 11.77
CA GLY A 114 -9.08 7.21 13.07
C GLY A 114 -10.06 7.02 14.22
N GLU A 115 -11.34 7.36 14.05
CA GLU A 115 -12.40 7.14 15.04
C GLU A 115 -12.71 5.65 15.21
N VAL A 116 -12.71 4.89 14.12
CA VAL A 116 -12.93 3.44 14.13
C VAL A 116 -11.61 2.72 14.36
N ASP A 117 -11.61 1.76 15.28
CA ASP A 117 -10.45 0.89 15.47
C ASP A 117 -10.06 0.24 14.14
N PRO A 118 -8.81 0.40 13.65
CA PRO A 118 -8.41 -0.11 12.34
C PRO A 118 -8.48 -1.65 12.24
N MET A 119 -8.59 -2.35 13.37
CA MET A 119 -8.85 -3.78 13.42
C MET A 119 -10.33 -4.11 13.17
N SER A 120 -11.24 -3.22 13.55
CA SER A 120 -12.70 -3.34 13.39
C SER A 120 -13.21 -2.83 12.04
N VAL A 121 -12.35 -2.20 11.23
CA VAL A 121 -12.73 -1.76 9.88
C VAL A 121 -12.97 -2.99 9.00
N SER A 122 -14.23 -3.16 8.59
CA SER A 122 -14.61 -4.12 7.54
C SER A 122 -14.01 -3.64 6.22
N VAL A 123 -13.05 -4.41 5.71
CA VAL A 123 -12.34 -4.17 4.45
C VAL A 123 -12.77 -5.23 3.42
N ASP A 124 -13.98 -5.72 3.61
CA ASP A 124 -14.61 -6.79 2.85
C ASP A 124 -15.94 -6.19 2.37
N SER A 125 -16.11 -6.06 1.05
CA SER A 125 -17.34 -5.57 0.42
C SER A 125 -18.47 -6.58 0.57
#